data_AF-A0A923AIX2-F1
#
_entry.id   AF-A0A923AIX2-F1
#
_cell.length_a   1.000
_cell.length_b   1.000
_cell.length_c   1.000
_cell.angle_alpha   90.00
_cell.angle_beta   90.00
_cell.angle_gamma   90.00
#
_symmetry.space_group_name_H-M   'P 1'
#
loop_
_entity.id
_entity.type
_entity.pdbx_description
1 polymer ?
#
loop_
_entity_poly.entity_id
_entity_poly.type
_entity_poly.pdbx_seq_one_letter_code
_entity_poly.pdbx_strand_id
1 'polypeptide(L)'
;MRLLLEPGAMIAHSPAMRPVFLLILSVMIAVGGCSAAAPPPPARPLPAPVCPALPVATPMPLPVSAPASAYRGDWRDWPMSAGLWVYRRDARGSIALFGAAGRDATVTLRCDQAGKRLYLSRQGSISSAITLRTSSTARTLAPLPTGGTPPYVAIALSPGDPLL
;
A
#
# COMPACT_ATOMS: atom_id res chain seq x y z
N MET A 1 43.15 -20.64 -50.08
CA MET A 1 42.71 -21.76 -50.94
C MET A 1 41.91 -22.77 -50.12
N ARG A 2 40.57 -22.61 -50.07
CA ARG A 2 39.53 -23.65 -50.17
C ARG A 2 38.19 -23.05 -49.72
N LEU A 3 37.37 -22.74 -50.73
CA LEU A 3 35.92 -22.60 -50.63
C LEU A 3 35.27 -23.96 -50.39
N LEU A 4 34.24 -24.02 -49.55
CA LEU A 4 33.11 -24.98 -49.58
C LEU A 4 31.91 -24.18 -49.04
N LEU A 5 30.94 -23.67 -49.80
CA LEU A 5 29.95 -24.28 -50.71
C LEU A 5 28.75 -24.93 -49.97
N GLU A 6 27.68 -24.12 -49.77
CA GLU A 6 26.22 -24.39 -49.83
C GLU A 6 25.57 -25.53 -49.00
N PRO A 7 24.21 -25.69 -48.90
CA PRO A 7 23.08 -24.90 -49.46
C PRO A 7 21.96 -24.56 -48.46
N GLY A 8 21.04 -23.69 -48.89
CA GLY A 8 19.72 -23.52 -48.28
C GLY A 8 18.85 -24.77 -48.34
N ALA A 9 17.95 -24.91 -47.35
CA ALA A 9 16.89 -25.90 -47.36
C ALA A 9 15.53 -25.22 -47.20
N MET A 10 14.88 -25.01 -48.33
CA MET A 10 13.42 -25.01 -48.42
C MET A 10 12.90 -26.31 -47.81
N ILE A 11 12.13 -26.24 -46.74
CA ILE A 11 11.37 -27.41 -46.27
C ILE A 11 9.96 -27.31 -46.86
N ALA A 12 9.80 -28.08 -47.91
CA ALA A 12 8.54 -28.41 -48.56
C ALA A 12 7.55 -29.00 -47.54
N HIS A 13 6.29 -28.58 -47.67
CA HIS A 13 5.17 -29.15 -46.95
C HIS A 13 4.96 -30.60 -47.40
N SER A 14 5.34 -31.55 -46.53
CA SER A 14 5.12 -32.98 -46.76
C SER A 14 3.71 -33.38 -46.31
N PRO A 15 2.91 -34.09 -47.14
CA PRO A 15 1.51 -34.44 -46.86
C PRO A 15 1.30 -35.58 -45.85
N ALA A 16 2.35 -35.96 -45.12
CA ALA A 16 2.35 -37.07 -44.16
C ALA A 16 1.95 -36.67 -42.72
N MET A 17 1.56 -35.40 -42.48
CA MET A 17 1.18 -34.89 -41.15
C MET A 17 -0.35 -34.92 -40.88
N ARG A 18 -1.15 -35.48 -41.79
CA ARG A 18 -2.59 -35.70 -41.61
C ARG A 18 -2.99 -36.78 -40.59
N PRO A 19 -2.24 -37.88 -40.35
CA PRO A 19 -2.69 -38.90 -39.42
C PRO A 19 -2.49 -38.49 -37.95
N VAL A 20 -1.49 -37.64 -37.66
CA VAL A 20 -1.23 -37.12 -36.31
C VAL A 20 -2.26 -36.07 -35.91
N PHE A 21 -2.68 -35.21 -36.85
CA PHE A 21 -3.72 -34.21 -36.59
C PHE A 21 -5.10 -34.84 -36.33
N LEU A 22 -5.41 -35.96 -37.00
CA LEU A 22 -6.62 -36.74 -36.75
C LEU A 22 -6.63 -37.41 -35.37
N LEU A 23 -5.46 -37.82 -34.85
CA LEU A 23 -5.36 -38.43 -33.52
C LEU A 23 -5.57 -37.42 -32.38
N ILE A 24 -5.11 -36.17 -32.56
CA ILE A 24 -5.31 -35.08 -31.59
C ILE A 24 -6.78 -34.63 -31.53
N LEU A 25 -7.50 -34.63 -32.66
CA LEU A 25 -8.94 -34.32 -32.67
C LEU A 25 -9.77 -35.38 -31.92
N SER A 26 -9.36 -36.65 -31.99
CA SER A 26 -10.07 -37.75 -31.34
C SER A 26 -9.99 -37.73 -29.80
N VAL A 27 -8.93 -37.15 -29.24
CA VAL A 27 -8.77 -37.00 -27.77
C VAL A 27 -9.65 -35.88 -27.22
N MET A 28 -9.92 -34.82 -28.00
CA MET A 28 -10.78 -33.70 -27.57
C MET A 28 -12.28 -34.02 -27.55
N ILE A 29 -12.71 -35.12 -28.19
CA ILE A 29 -14.14 -35.51 -28.26
C ILE A 29 -14.58 -36.34 -27.03
N ALA A 30 -13.64 -36.84 -26.22
CA ALA A 30 -13.95 -37.75 -25.11
C ALA A 30 -14.38 -37.08 -23.80
N VAL A 31 -14.43 -35.74 -23.71
CA VAL A 31 -14.77 -35.00 -22.46
C VAL A 31 -16.16 -34.31 -22.53
N GLY A 32 -17.00 -34.69 -23.48
CA GLY A 32 -18.31 -34.06 -23.72
C GLY A 32 -19.53 -34.74 -23.08
N GLY A 33 -19.39 -35.40 -21.93
CA GLY A 33 -20.45 -36.27 -21.40
C GLY A 33 -20.82 -36.01 -19.94
N CYS A 34 -21.56 -34.94 -19.66
CA CYS A 34 -22.44 -34.85 -18.48
C CYS A 34 -23.42 -33.67 -18.60
N SER A 35 -24.49 -33.82 -19.39
CA SER A 35 -25.64 -32.92 -19.33
C SER A 35 -26.62 -33.44 -18.28
N ALA A 36 -26.59 -32.84 -17.09
CA ALA A 36 -27.59 -33.10 -16.05
C ALA A 36 -28.99 -32.71 -16.57
N ALA A 37 -29.97 -33.57 -16.32
CA ALA A 37 -31.37 -33.33 -16.67
C ALA A 37 -31.87 -32.03 -16.04
N ALA A 38 -32.56 -31.21 -16.83
CA ALA A 38 -33.14 -29.95 -16.35
C ALA A 38 -34.23 -30.24 -15.30
N PRO A 39 -34.17 -29.62 -14.10
CA PRO A 39 -35.25 -29.71 -13.12
C PRO A 39 -36.50 -28.97 -13.63
N PRO A 40 -37.71 -29.40 -13.19
CA PRO A 40 -38.96 -28.74 -13.56
C PRO A 40 -38.95 -27.26 -13.14
N PRO A 41 -39.62 -26.38 -13.90
CA PRO A 41 -39.62 -24.95 -13.63
C PRO A 41 -40.19 -24.68 -12.22
N PRO A 42 -39.52 -23.83 -11.41
CA PRO A 42 -40.06 -23.44 -10.12
C PRO A 42 -41.40 -22.70 -10.29
N ALA A 43 -42.35 -22.99 -9.41
CA ALA A 43 -43.62 -22.29 -9.36
C ALA A 43 -43.37 -20.77 -9.25
N ARG A 44 -44.07 -20.00 -10.09
CA ARG A 44 -43.99 -18.53 -10.09
C ARG A 44 -44.40 -18.00 -8.70
N PRO A 45 -43.53 -17.26 -7.99
CA PRO A 45 -43.91 -16.63 -6.74
C PRO A 45 -45.04 -15.62 -6.99
N LEU A 46 -46.08 -15.68 -6.16
CA LEU A 46 -47.11 -14.63 -6.11
C LEU A 46 -46.42 -13.29 -5.77
N PRO A 47 -46.85 -12.15 -6.33
CA PRO A 47 -46.32 -10.85 -5.94
C PRO A 47 -46.50 -10.66 -4.43
N ALA A 48 -45.40 -10.53 -3.69
CA ALA A 48 -45.46 -10.15 -2.29
C ALA A 48 -46.01 -8.72 -2.20
N PRO A 49 -46.86 -8.41 -1.20
CA PRO A 49 -47.25 -7.03 -0.93
C PRO A 49 -45.98 -6.19 -0.72
N VAL A 50 -45.84 -5.11 -1.47
CA VAL A 50 -44.74 -4.16 -1.28
C VAL A 50 -44.97 -3.49 0.06
N CYS A 51 -44.23 -3.90 1.09
CA CYS A 51 -44.14 -3.14 2.32
C CYS A 51 -43.53 -1.75 1.99
N PRO A 52 -44.10 -0.64 2.50
CA PRO A 52 -43.47 0.67 2.34
C PRO A 52 -42.04 0.61 2.88
N ALA A 53 -41.08 1.07 2.09
CA ALA A 53 -39.70 1.19 2.55
C ALA A 53 -39.66 2.15 3.75
N LEU A 54 -39.21 1.66 4.91
CA LEU A 54 -38.87 2.52 6.03
C LEU A 54 -37.72 3.44 5.59
N PRO A 55 -37.77 4.75 5.92
CA PRO A 55 -36.68 5.66 5.58
C PRO A 55 -35.38 5.16 6.21
N VAL A 56 -34.38 4.86 5.36
CA VAL A 56 -33.03 4.54 5.81
C VAL A 56 -32.47 5.77 6.51
N ALA A 57 -32.22 5.65 7.82
CA ALA A 57 -31.56 6.69 8.59
C ALA A 57 -30.15 6.90 8.02
N THR A 58 -29.85 8.14 7.63
CA THR A 58 -28.50 8.55 7.24
C THR A 58 -27.55 8.25 8.41
N PRO A 59 -26.44 7.51 8.21
CA PRO A 59 -25.51 7.24 9.29
C PRO A 59 -24.99 8.56 9.85
N MET A 60 -25.27 8.80 11.13
CA MET A 60 -24.77 9.96 11.86
C MET A 60 -23.23 9.94 11.77
N PRO A 61 -22.57 11.07 11.47
CA PRO A 61 -21.12 11.15 11.51
C PRO A 61 -20.63 10.65 12.88
N LEU A 62 -19.80 9.61 12.87
CA LEU A 62 -19.21 9.09 14.11
C LEU A 62 -18.49 10.25 14.81
N PRO A 63 -18.70 10.45 16.12
CA PRO A 63 -18.00 11.49 16.85
C PRO A 63 -16.50 11.30 16.68
N VAL A 64 -15.82 12.34 16.18
CA VAL A 64 -14.34 12.39 16.14
C VAL A 64 -13.87 12.19 17.57
N SER A 65 -13.24 11.04 17.86
CA SER A 65 -12.76 10.74 19.19
C SER A 65 -11.81 11.83 19.65
N ALA A 66 -12.13 12.47 20.78
CA ALA A 66 -11.20 13.37 21.44
C ALA A 66 -9.85 12.65 21.64
N PRO A 67 -8.70 13.35 21.52
CA PRO A 67 -7.40 12.71 21.71
C PRO A 67 -7.39 12.00 23.07
N ALA A 68 -7.15 10.68 23.04
CA ALA A 68 -7.08 9.87 24.24
C ALA A 68 -6.16 10.57 25.25
N SER A 69 -6.62 10.75 26.48
CA SER A 69 -5.79 11.30 27.55
C SER A 69 -4.45 10.57 27.54
N ALA A 70 -3.36 11.32 27.40
CA ALA A 70 -2.01 10.75 27.28
C ALA A 70 -1.83 9.64 28.32
N TYR A 71 -1.45 8.45 27.85
CA TYR A 71 -1.29 7.27 28.70
C TYR A 71 -0.42 7.64 29.91
N ARG A 72 -0.96 7.43 31.12
CA ARG A 72 -0.25 7.76 32.36
C ARG A 72 0.69 6.60 32.68
N GLY A 73 2.00 6.83 32.67
CA GLY A 73 3.02 5.81 32.89
C GLY A 73 4.35 6.14 32.21
N ASP A 74 5.28 5.19 32.18
CA ASP A 74 6.49 5.31 31.37
C ASP A 74 6.11 5.39 29.89
N TRP A 75 6.72 6.32 29.16
CA TRP A 75 6.45 6.55 27.74
C TRP A 75 6.78 5.32 26.87
N ARG A 76 7.69 4.45 27.34
CA ARG A 76 8.08 3.23 26.62
C ARG A 76 6.98 2.18 26.62
N ASP A 77 6.06 2.24 27.58
CA ASP A 77 4.93 1.32 27.70
C ASP A 77 3.70 1.80 26.95
N TRP A 78 3.79 2.95 26.27
CA TRP A 78 2.68 3.49 25.49
C TRP A 78 2.37 2.57 24.30
N PRO A 79 1.09 2.38 23.96
CA PRO A 79 0.73 1.71 22.72
C PRO A 79 1.39 2.40 21.52
N MET A 80 2.10 1.63 20.69
CA MET A 80 2.70 2.14 19.47
C MET A 80 1.61 2.60 18.49
N SER A 81 1.87 3.72 17.81
CA SER A 81 0.99 4.16 16.72
C SER A 81 1.00 3.14 15.58
N ALA A 82 -0.14 2.94 14.93
CA ALA A 82 -0.22 2.06 13.76
C ALA A 82 0.50 2.70 12.56
N GLY A 83 1.34 1.93 11.87
CA GLY A 83 2.07 2.37 10.70
C GLY A 83 3.30 1.51 10.43
N LEU A 84 3.88 1.69 9.25
CA LEU A 84 5.12 1.02 8.84
C LEU A 84 6.20 2.05 8.51
N TRP A 85 7.45 1.66 8.72
CA TRP A 85 8.60 2.43 8.29
C TRP A 85 8.99 2.06 6.86
N VAL A 86 9.23 3.08 6.03
CA VAL A 86 9.83 2.95 4.71
C VAL A 86 11.09 3.79 4.68
N TYR A 87 12.22 3.16 4.32
CA TYR A 87 13.52 3.80 4.23
C TYR A 87 13.88 4.03 2.77
N ARG A 88 14.38 5.24 2.47
CA ARG A 88 14.81 5.63 1.13
C ARG A 88 16.09 6.48 1.21
N ARG A 89 16.79 6.56 0.08
CA ARG A 89 17.82 7.57 -0.15
C ARG A 89 17.41 8.44 -1.34
N ASP A 90 17.74 9.71 -1.25
CA ASP A 90 17.53 10.70 -2.30
C ASP A 90 18.78 11.60 -2.42
N ALA A 91 18.73 12.60 -3.30
CA ALA A 91 19.84 13.50 -3.54
C ALA A 91 20.26 14.34 -2.32
N ARG A 92 19.38 14.52 -1.32
CA ARG A 92 19.68 15.26 -0.08
C ARG A 92 20.25 14.36 1.02
N GLY A 93 20.08 13.05 0.92
CA GLY A 93 20.62 12.09 1.86
C GLY A 93 19.72 10.88 2.07
N SER A 94 19.38 10.59 3.33
CA SER A 94 18.50 9.48 3.70
C SER A 94 17.22 9.98 4.37
N ILE A 95 16.12 9.26 4.11
CA ILE A 95 14.82 9.58 4.66
C ILE A 95 14.12 8.31 5.14
N ALA A 96 13.55 8.37 6.34
CA ALA A 96 12.67 7.35 6.89
C ALA A 96 11.27 7.95 7.06
N LEU A 97 10.28 7.25 6.52
CA LEU A 97 8.89 7.68 6.49
C LEU A 97 8.07 6.70 7.32
N PHE A 98 7.28 7.21 8.26
CA PHE A 98 6.37 6.41 9.07
C PHE A 98 4.92 6.79 8.79
N GLY A 99 4.08 5.81 8.49
CA GLY A 99 2.65 6.02 8.26
C GLY A 99 1.94 4.77 7.76
N ALA A 100 0.65 4.91 7.46
CA ALA A 100 -0.12 3.86 6.81
C ALA A 100 0.31 3.71 5.34
N ALA A 101 0.30 2.48 4.81
CA ALA A 101 0.64 2.22 3.42
C ALA A 101 -0.32 2.98 2.48
N GLY A 102 0.24 3.59 1.42
CA GLY A 102 -0.55 4.36 0.44
C GLY A 102 -1.07 5.71 0.94
N ARG A 103 -0.59 6.20 2.08
CA ARG A 103 -0.93 7.52 2.64
C ARG A 103 0.34 8.37 2.80
N ASP A 104 0.14 9.68 2.99
CA ASP A 104 1.23 10.57 3.40
C ASP A 104 1.84 10.13 4.73
N ALA A 105 3.13 10.39 4.93
CA ALA A 105 3.83 10.00 6.14
C ALA A 105 3.37 10.84 7.34
N THR A 106 2.94 10.22 8.43
CA THR A 106 2.60 10.97 9.65
C THR A 106 3.85 11.54 10.33
N VAL A 107 4.99 10.84 10.21
CA VAL A 107 6.31 11.25 10.72
C VAL A 107 7.37 11.01 9.67
N THR A 108 8.32 11.94 9.55
CA THR A 108 9.48 11.83 8.66
C THR A 108 10.76 12.14 9.43
N LEU A 109 11.77 11.29 9.26
CA LEU A 109 13.15 11.53 9.71
C LEU A 109 14.02 11.71 8.48
N ARG A 110 14.65 12.88 8.32
CA ARG A 110 15.55 13.17 7.19
C ARG A 110 16.93 13.53 7.69
N CYS A 111 17.95 12.81 7.23
CA CYS A 111 19.33 13.24 7.30
C CYS A 111 19.67 14.01 6.02
N ASP A 112 19.85 15.32 6.16
CA ASP A 112 20.38 16.17 5.10
C ASP A 112 21.92 16.20 5.21
N GLN A 113 22.56 15.54 4.26
CA GLN A 113 24.01 15.38 4.26
C GLN A 113 24.73 16.68 3.89
N ALA A 114 24.18 17.45 2.95
CA ALA A 114 24.78 18.71 2.53
C ALA A 114 24.63 19.78 3.63
N GLY A 115 23.44 19.85 4.23
CA GLY A 115 23.16 20.77 5.33
C GLY A 115 23.76 20.35 6.67
N LYS A 116 24.22 19.09 6.82
CA LYS A 116 24.64 18.46 8.08
C LYS A 116 23.57 18.65 9.17
N ARG A 117 22.32 18.33 8.83
CA ARG A 117 21.16 18.48 9.71
C ARG A 117 20.29 17.23 9.71
N LEU A 118 19.67 16.97 10.86
CA LEU A 118 18.60 15.99 10.99
C LEU A 118 17.27 16.71 11.16
N TYR A 119 16.29 16.38 10.35
CA TYR A 119 14.95 16.92 10.43
C TYR A 119 13.97 15.85 10.92
N LEU A 120 13.32 16.11 12.05
CA LEU A 120 12.15 15.37 12.51
C LEU A 120 10.92 16.17 12.13
N SER A 121 10.11 15.67 11.20
CA SER A 121 8.87 16.31 10.78
C SER A 121 7.66 15.47 11.19
N ARG A 122 6.58 16.12 11.60
CA ARG A 122 5.29 15.50 11.92
C ARG A 122 4.19 16.20 11.13
N GLN A 123 3.27 15.42 10.57
CA GLN A 123 2.11 15.96 9.88
C GLN A 123 1.24 16.77 10.86
N GLY A 124 0.71 17.89 10.36
CA GLY A 124 -0.17 18.80 11.08
C GLY A 124 0.33 20.24 11.09
N SER A 125 -0.51 21.12 11.63
CA SER A 125 -0.26 22.58 11.72
C SER A 125 -0.06 23.01 13.17
N ILE A 126 0.80 22.30 13.90
CA ILE A 126 1.04 22.57 15.33
C ILE A 126 2.02 23.74 15.48
N SER A 127 1.55 24.85 16.06
CA SER A 127 2.40 26.01 16.39
C SER A 127 2.91 25.99 17.84
N SER A 128 2.40 25.08 18.68
CA SER A 128 2.85 24.94 20.07
C SER A 128 4.13 24.12 20.17
N ALA A 129 4.88 24.32 21.25
CA ALA A 129 6.06 23.52 21.53
C ALA A 129 5.69 22.03 21.65
N ILE A 130 6.59 21.16 21.18
CA ILE A 130 6.46 19.71 21.23
C ILE A 130 7.60 19.13 22.07
N THR A 131 7.33 18.05 22.80
CA THR A 131 8.37 17.34 23.57
C THR A 131 8.90 16.18 22.73
N LEU A 132 10.19 16.19 22.47
CA LEU A 132 10.92 15.04 21.95
C LEU A 132 11.56 14.30 23.14
N ARG A 133 11.31 13.00 23.25
CA ARG A 133 11.79 12.15 24.33
C ARG A 133 12.47 10.91 23.76
N THR A 134 13.66 10.61 24.28
CA THR A 134 14.44 9.42 24.00
C THR A 134 14.73 8.67 25.31
N SER A 135 15.46 7.55 25.24
CA SER A 135 15.87 6.81 26.43
C SER A 135 16.86 7.59 27.31
N SER A 136 17.62 8.51 26.74
CA SER A 136 18.66 9.29 27.42
C SER A 136 18.19 10.67 27.88
N THR A 137 17.29 11.33 27.15
CA THR A 137 16.90 12.70 27.45
C THR A 137 15.50 13.07 26.95
N ALA A 138 15.00 14.22 27.38
CA ALA A 138 13.78 14.82 26.85
C ALA A 138 13.94 16.33 26.73
N ARG A 139 13.46 16.92 25.64
CA ARG A 139 13.50 18.37 25.42
C ARG A 139 12.21 18.85 24.78
N THR A 140 11.74 20.01 25.25
CA THR A 140 10.64 20.74 24.62
C THR A 140 11.20 21.71 23.58
N LEU A 141 10.68 21.63 22.36
CA LEU A 141 11.20 22.28 21.17
C LEU A 141 10.07 22.98 20.44
N ALA A 142 10.33 24.19 19.94
CA ALA A 142 9.39 24.91 19.08
C ALA A 142 9.55 24.41 17.64
N PRO A 143 8.55 23.73 17.04
CA PRO A 143 8.65 23.27 15.68
C PRO A 143 8.33 24.42 14.70
N LEU A 144 8.90 24.35 13.50
CA LEU A 144 8.65 25.32 12.43
C LEU A 144 7.79 24.69 11.33
N PRO A 145 6.78 25.40 10.78
CA PRO A 145 6.06 24.92 9.61
C PRO A 145 7.00 24.69 8.43
N THR A 146 6.83 23.58 7.70
CA THR A 146 7.62 23.31 6.48
C THR A 146 6.92 23.79 5.21
N GLY A 147 5.65 24.23 5.32
CA GLY A 147 4.76 24.43 4.17
C GLY A 147 4.32 23.11 3.53
N GLY A 148 3.48 23.21 2.48
CA GLY A 148 2.98 22.07 1.71
C GLY A 148 1.56 21.60 2.07
N THR A 149 1.03 20.68 1.26
CA THR A 149 -0.24 19.98 1.49
C THR A 149 0.00 18.47 1.38
N PRO A 150 -0.27 17.67 2.43
CA PRO A 150 -0.74 18.10 3.75
C PRO A 150 0.33 18.93 4.51
N PRO A 151 -0.08 19.72 5.52
CA PRO A 151 0.86 20.53 6.30
C PRO A 151 1.73 19.67 7.20
N TYR A 152 2.96 20.12 7.42
CA TYR A 152 3.91 19.55 8.38
C TYR A 152 4.59 20.63 9.20
N VAL A 153 5.06 20.20 10.37
CA VAL A 153 5.95 20.97 11.23
C VAL A 153 7.21 20.17 11.50
N ALA A 154 8.35 20.84 11.61
CA ALA A 154 9.65 20.19 11.74
C ALA A 154 10.53 20.81 12.82
N ILE A 155 11.37 19.96 13.40
CA ILE A 155 12.52 20.35 14.21
C ILE A 155 13.78 20.03 13.43
N ALA A 156 14.74 20.95 13.42
CA ALA A 156 16.08 20.70 12.93
C ALA A 156 17.04 20.45 14.10
N LEU A 157 17.72 19.32 14.08
CA LEU A 157 18.73 18.89 15.03
C LEU A 157 20.11 18.89 14.37
N SER A 158 21.13 19.19 15.16
CA SER A 158 22.52 18.97 14.74
C SER A 158 22.88 17.49 14.93
N PRO A 159 23.76 16.88 14.11
CA PRO A 159 24.11 15.46 14.23
C PRO A 159 24.73 15.06 15.57
N GLY A 160 25.27 16.02 16.34
CA GLY A 160 25.79 15.80 17.69
C GLY A 160 24.85 16.26 18.80
N ASP A 161 23.56 16.51 18.53
CA ASP A 161 22.61 16.89 19.57
C ASP A 161 22.40 15.71 20.54
N PRO A 162 22.46 15.90 21.87
CA PRO A 162 22.21 14.85 22.86
C PRO A 162 20.84 14.16 22.79
N LEU A 163 19.89 14.70 22.01
CA LEU A 163 18.61 14.07 21.70
C LEU A 163 18.72 12.87 20.75
N LEU A 164 19.86 12.66 20.09
CA LEU A 164 20.06 11.61 19.09
C LEU A 164 20.82 10.41 19.65
#